data_AF-A0AAW1PCV3-F1
#
_entry.id   AF-A0AAW1PCV3-F1
#
_cell.length_a   1.000
_cell.length_b   1.000
_cell.length_c   1.000
_cell.angle_alpha   90.00
_cell.angle_beta   90.00
_cell.angle_gamma   90.00
#
_symmetry.space_group_name_H-M   'P 1'
#
loop_
_entity.id
_entity.type
_entity.pdbx_description
1 polymer ?
#
loop_
_entity_poly.entity_id
_entity_poly.type
_entity_poly.pdbx_seq_one_letter_code
_entity_poly.pdbx_strand_id
1 'polypeptide(L)'
;MKLEVNPPPILVDGCEEFEVDYIVDHRSQVLDGHVEVTYLVKWVGYDDEDNTWEPATHLANAAESVQLYESNMAALEEAEDRYLNPDQYYC
;
A
#
# COMPACT_ATOMS: atom_id res chain seq x y z
N MET A 1 -29.00 5.50 10.08
CA MET A 1 -28.26 5.83 8.84
C MET A 1 -27.08 6.66 9.27
N LYS A 2 -25.86 6.11 9.22
CA LYS A 2 -24.65 6.89 9.44
C LYS A 2 -24.48 7.73 8.16
N LEU A 3 -24.74 9.03 8.26
CA LEU A 3 -24.28 9.98 7.24
C LEU A 3 -22.82 10.27 7.59
N GLU A 4 -21.93 9.31 7.33
CA GLU A 4 -20.51 9.66 7.25
C GLU A 4 -20.33 10.19 5.84
N VAL A 5 -20.20 11.52 5.74
CA VAL A 5 -19.89 12.16 4.47
C VAL A 5 -18.40 11.97 4.30
N ASN A 6 -18.01 11.08 3.40
CA ASN A 6 -16.59 10.79 3.14
C ASN A 6 -15.84 12.11 2.85
N PRO A 7 -14.56 12.24 3.26
CA PRO A 7 -13.79 13.45 3.01
C PRO A 7 -13.76 13.80 1.53
N PRO A 8 -13.94 15.08 1.14
CA PRO A 8 -13.81 15.45 -0.28
C PRO A 8 -12.36 15.32 -0.76
N PRO A 9 -12.14 15.13 -2.07
CA PRO A 9 -10.79 15.16 -2.64
C PRO A 9 -10.13 16.53 -2.49
N ILE A 10 -8.81 16.52 -2.42
CA ILE A 10 -7.95 17.70 -2.46
C ILE A 10 -7.53 17.91 -3.92
N LEU A 11 -7.61 19.15 -4.42
CA LEU A 11 -7.11 19.47 -5.76
C LEU A 11 -5.64 19.90 -5.69
N VAL A 12 -4.76 19.08 -6.25
CA VAL A 12 -3.32 19.33 -6.37
C VAL A 12 -2.97 19.41 -7.85
N ASP A 13 -2.45 20.55 -8.31
CA ASP A 13 -2.13 20.80 -9.73
C ASP A 13 -3.26 20.48 -10.72
N GLY A 14 -4.52 20.62 -10.26
CA GLY A 14 -5.71 20.32 -11.05
C GLY A 14 -6.12 18.85 -11.11
N CYS A 15 -5.43 17.97 -10.37
CA CYS A 15 -5.77 16.56 -10.18
C CYS A 15 -6.41 16.35 -8.80
N GLU A 16 -7.37 15.43 -8.72
CA GLU A 16 -7.98 15.02 -7.45
C GLU A 16 -7.07 14.03 -6.73
N GLU A 17 -6.76 14.32 -5.47
CA GLU A 17 -6.01 13.46 -4.56
C GLU A 17 -6.84 13.17 -3.31
N PHE A 18 -6.65 11.98 -2.74
CA PHE A 18 -7.34 11.52 -1.54
C PHE A 18 -6.31 11.15 -0.48
N GLU A 19 -6.65 11.36 0.79
CA GLU A 19 -5.75 11.05 1.89
C GLU A 19 -5.68 9.52 2.10
N VAL A 20 -4.46 9.00 2.07
CA VAL A 20 -4.17 7.59 2.33
C VAL A 20 -4.15 7.35 3.84
N ASP A 21 -4.95 6.39 4.31
CA ASP A 21 -4.93 5.92 5.70
C ASP A 21 -3.75 4.94 5.86
N TYR A 22 -3.77 3.83 5.11
CA TYR A 22 -2.66 2.88 5.04
C TYR A 22 -2.73 2.03 3.76
N ILE A 23 -1.64 1.32 3.47
CA ILE A 23 -1.59 0.33 2.39
C ILE A 23 -2.04 -1.02 2.95
N VAL A 24 -3.02 -1.62 2.29
CA VAL A 24 -3.61 -2.91 2.67
C VAL A 24 -2.79 -4.06 2.10
N ASP A 25 -2.43 -3.96 0.82
CA ASP A 25 -1.75 -5.02 0.08
C ASP A 25 -0.97 -4.46 -1.12
N HIS A 26 -0.13 -5.28 -1.74
CA HIS A 26 0.54 -4.97 -3.00
C HIS A 26 0.51 -6.17 -3.95
N ARG A 27 0.62 -5.87 -5.24
CA ARG A 27 0.84 -6.90 -6.28
C ARG A 27 1.79 -6.38 -7.34
N SER A 28 2.55 -7.31 -7.90
CA SER A 28 3.55 -7.04 -8.93
C SER A 28 3.18 -7.77 -10.22
N GLN A 29 3.22 -7.08 -11.35
CA GLN A 29 2.84 -7.59 -12.66
C GLN A 29 3.96 -7.31 -13.67
N VAL A 30 4.29 -8.26 -14.55
CA VAL A 30 5.24 -8.01 -15.64
C VAL A 30 4.48 -7.51 -16.87
N LEU A 31 4.71 -6.26 -17.26
CA LEU A 31 4.13 -5.61 -18.43
C LEU A 31 5.26 -5.09 -19.32
N ASP A 32 5.26 -5.47 -20.60
CA ASP A 32 6.28 -5.10 -21.58
C ASP A 32 7.74 -5.32 -21.13
N GLY A 33 7.98 -6.34 -20.29
CA GLY A 33 9.30 -6.67 -19.75
C GLY A 33 9.70 -5.88 -18.50
N HIS A 34 8.80 -5.04 -18.00
CA HIS A 34 8.98 -4.23 -16.78
C HIS A 34 8.07 -4.73 -15.66
N VAL A 35 8.53 -4.64 -14.42
CA VAL A 35 7.69 -4.94 -13.24
C VAL A 35 6.93 -3.68 -12.86
N GLU A 36 5.60 -3.75 -12.92
CA GLU A 36 4.71 -2.73 -12.39
C GLU A 36 4.14 -3.16 -11.04
N VAL A 37 4.24 -2.28 -10.05
CA VAL A 37 3.69 -2.48 -8.71
C VAL A 37 2.43 -1.64 -8.55
N THR A 38 1.37 -2.28 -8.06
CA THR A 38 0.12 -1.61 -7.65
C THR A 38 -0.17 -1.95 -6.20
N TYR A 39 -0.67 -0.98 -5.44
CA TYR A 39 -1.00 -1.11 -4.03
C TYR A 39 -2.51 -0.99 -3.83
N LEU A 40 -3.07 -1.81 -2.94
CA LEU A 40 -4.44 -1.66 -2.47
C LEU A 40 -4.45 -0.63 -1.33
N VAL A 41 -5.14 0.48 -1.55
CA VAL A 41 -5.10 1.65 -0.66
C VAL A 41 -6.35 1.71 0.20
N LYS A 42 -6.17 1.85 1.51
CA LYS A 42 -7.22 2.30 2.42
C LYS A 42 -7.26 3.82 2.42
N TRP A 43 -8.41 4.39 2.07
CA TRP A 43 -8.63 5.84 2.10
C TRP A 43 -9.19 6.30 3.46
N VAL A 44 -8.73 7.46 3.94
CA VAL A 44 -9.18 8.05 5.21
C VAL A 44 -10.67 8.37 5.16
N GLY A 45 -11.45 7.83 6.08
CA GLY A 45 -12.87 8.14 6.22
C GLY A 45 -13.79 7.51 5.16
N TYR A 46 -13.27 6.62 4.33
CA TYR A 46 -14.04 5.76 3.43
C TYR A 46 -14.18 4.35 4.01
N ASP A 47 -15.06 3.52 3.48
CA ASP A 47 -15.18 2.12 3.89
C ASP A 47 -14.15 1.24 3.15
N ASP A 48 -13.95 -0.01 3.60
CA ASP A 48 -13.04 -0.96 2.91
C ASP A 48 -13.53 -1.32 1.50
N GLU A 49 -14.82 -1.14 1.24
CA GLU A 49 -15.47 -1.33 -0.05
C GLU A 49 -15.02 -0.29 -1.09
N ASP A 50 -14.51 0.85 -0.63
CA ASP A 50 -13.98 1.94 -1.45
C ASP A 50 -12.47 1.79 -1.71
N ASN A 51 -11.81 0.76 -1.18
CA ASN A 51 -10.38 0.56 -1.40
C ASN A 51 -10.10 0.29 -2.88
N THR A 52 -9.07 0.95 -3.41
CA THR A 52 -8.70 0.85 -4.83
C THR A 52 -7.25 0.40 -5.02
N TRP A 53 -6.99 -0.24 -6.16
CA TRP A 53 -5.64 -0.61 -6.58
C TRP A 53 -5.00 0.55 -7.35
N GLU A 54 -4.07 1.25 -6.71
CA GLU A 54 -3.37 2.39 -7.30
C GLU A 54 -1.95 1.98 -7.74
N PRO A 55 -1.48 2.38 -8.94
CA PRO A 55 -0.09 2.23 -9.32
C PRO A 55 0.83 3.02 -8.38
N ALA A 56 2.05 2.53 -8.18
CA ALA A 56 3.04 3.19 -7.31
C ALA A 56 3.23 4.70 -7.64
N THR A 57 3.09 5.07 -8.91
CA THR A 57 3.20 6.46 -9.37
C THR A 57 2.09 7.38 -8.86
N HIS A 58 0.91 6.86 -8.49
CA HIS A 58 -0.16 7.65 -7.88
C HIS A 58 0.10 7.95 -6.40
N LEU A 59 1.04 7.24 -5.76
CA LEU A 59 1.34 7.37 -4.33
C LEU A 59 2.55 8.28 -4.04
N ALA A 60 2.91 9.16 -4.99
CA ALA A 60 4.04 10.07 -4.84
C ALA A 60 3.94 10.96 -3.58
N ASN A 61 2.71 11.35 -3.20
CA ASN A 61 2.43 12.16 -2.00
C ASN A 61 2.14 11.32 -0.74
N ALA A 62 2.21 9.99 -0.82
CA ALA A 62 1.95 9.03 0.26
C ALA A 62 3.17 8.12 0.53
N ALA A 63 4.38 8.64 0.30
CA ALA A 63 5.63 7.87 0.42
C ALA A 63 5.83 7.24 1.82
N GLU A 64 5.37 7.91 2.88
CA GLU A 64 5.47 7.39 4.25
C GLU A 64 4.62 6.12 4.43
N SER A 65 3.37 6.13 3.96
CA SER A 65 2.47 4.97 4.04
C SER A 65 3.01 3.76 3.26
N VAL A 66 3.60 4.01 2.09
CA VAL A 66 4.27 2.96 1.29
C VAL A 66 5.48 2.40 2.01
N GLN A 67 6.37 3.25 2.52
CA GLN A 67 7.58 2.81 3.23
C GLN A 67 7.26 2.00 4.50
N LEU A 68 6.24 2.41 5.25
CA LEU A 68 5.80 1.69 6.43
C LEU A 68 5.31 0.29 6.07
N TYR A 69 4.48 0.17 5.03
CA TYR A 69 3.99 -1.11 4.54
C TYR A 69 5.13 -2.02 4.08
N GLU A 70 6.04 -1.53 3.24
CA GLU A 70 7.16 -2.31 2.73
C GLU A 70 8.11 -2.77 3.84
N SER A 71 8.38 -1.91 4.83
CA SER A 71 9.21 -2.25 5.99
C SER A 71 8.56 -3.34 6.83
N ASN A 72 7.24 -3.27 7.03
CA ASN A 72 6.49 -4.30 7.74
C ASN A 72 6.48 -5.63 6.98
N MET A 73 6.30 -5.60 5.65
CA MET A 73 6.35 -6.79 4.81
C MET A 73 7.73 -7.46 4.87
N ALA A 74 8.81 -6.68 4.74
CA ALA A 74 10.17 -7.20 4.87
C ALA A 74 10.43 -7.81 6.25
N ALA A 75 9.97 -7.17 7.33
CA ALA A 75 10.11 -7.69 8.68
C ALA A 75 9.30 -8.98 8.91
N LEU A 76 8.11 -9.10 8.31
CA LEU A 76 7.29 -10.31 8.35
C LEU A 76 7.95 -11.46 7.59
N GLU A 77 8.46 -11.19 6.38
CA GLU A 77 9.19 -12.19 5.59
C GLU A 77 10.47 -12.66 6.31
N GLU A 78 11.23 -11.76 6.93
CA GLU A 78 12.40 -12.11 7.73
C GLU A 78 12.01 -12.94 8.97
N ALA A 79 10.93 -12.56 9.65
CA ALA A 79 10.44 -13.30 10.81
C ALA A 79 9.92 -14.69 10.44
N GLU A 80 9.24 -14.81 9.30
CA GLU A 80 8.75 -16.07 8.74
C GLU A 80 9.92 -16.97 8.31
N ASP A 81 10.90 -16.44 7.58
CA ASP A 81 12.10 -17.19 7.20
C ASP A 81 12.84 -17.69 8.44
N ARG A 82 13.04 -16.85 9.45
CA ARG A 82 13.64 -17.26 10.72
C ARG A 82 12.86 -18.38 11.43
N TYR A 83 11.53 -18.37 11.34
CA TYR A 83 10.67 -19.40 11.94
C TYR A 83 10.67 -20.70 11.15
N LEU A 84 10.61 -20.62 9.81
CA LEU A 84 10.53 -21.78 8.92
C LEU A 84 11.90 -22.42 8.67
N ASN A 85 12.97 -21.64 8.71
CA ASN A 85 14.35 -22.05 8.44
C ASN A 85 15.30 -21.76 9.62
N PRO A 86 14.99 -22.22 10.85
CA PRO A 86 15.78 -21.90 12.04
C PRO A 86 17.23 -22.42 11.99
N ASP A 87 17.50 -23.40 11.12
CA ASP A 87 18.81 -24.05 10.96
C ASP A 87 19.69 -23.39 9.88
N GLN A 88 19.22 -22.35 9.16
CA GLN A 88 20.05 -21.70 8.11
C GLN A 88 21.18 -20.81 8.66
N TYR A 89 21.25 -20.62 9.99
CA TYR A 89 22.48 -20.19 10.64
C TYR A 89 23.40 -21.39 10.91
N TYR A 90 24.04 -21.90 9.85
CA TYR A 90 25.26 -22.69 10.03
C TYR A 90 26.42 -21.73 10.33
N CYS A 91 27.31 -22.17 11.22
CA CYS A 91 28.49 -21.46 11.71
C CYS A 91 29.41 -20.88 10.63
#